data_AF-A0A346XYL2-F1
#
_entry.id   AF-A0A346XYL2-F1
#
_cell.length_a   1.000
_cell.length_b   1.000
_cell.length_c   1.000
_cell.angle_alpha   90.00
_cell.angle_beta   90.00
_cell.angle_gamma   90.00
#
_symmetry.space_group_name_H-M   'P 1'
#
loop_
_entity.id
_entity.type
_entity.pdbx_description
1 polymer ?
#
loop_
_entity_poly.entity_id
_entity_poly.type
_entity_poly.pdbx_seq_one_letter_code
_entity_poly.pdbx_strand_id
1 'polypeptide(L)'
;MATKQVYEVEVDRQKAAQAAGNYDLSDLPGGLGEPTAGARIGKQPKQDSIIEGKLKTLDAITKLTPGTALAIFGRPESRWAMAYWRRMGGEVTMEELLSYARQLIGMTPEGDLVVCLCGHAGQGDCIPLWAPREELGLTVQPNDLVLRFEGVVPSNV
;
A
#
# COMPACT_ATOMS: atom_id res chain seq x y z
N MET A 1 14.35 23.40 14.97
CA MET A 1 13.37 22.80 14.03
C MET A 1 13.90 21.41 13.73
N ALA A 2 13.24 20.35 14.19
CA ALA A 2 13.66 19.00 13.85
C ALA A 2 13.47 18.80 12.34
N THR A 3 14.51 18.39 11.64
CA THR A 3 14.47 18.00 10.23
C THR A 3 13.41 16.92 10.08
N LYS A 4 12.38 17.17 9.26
CA LYS A 4 11.31 16.20 9.00
C LYS A 4 11.97 14.97 8.39
N GLN A 5 12.01 13.86 9.14
CA GLN A 5 12.64 12.64 8.69
C GLN A 5 11.88 12.14 7.46
N VAL A 6 12.60 11.91 6.36
CA VAL A 6 12.03 11.38 5.11
C VAL A 6 12.76 10.09 4.83
N TYR A 7 12.01 9.04 4.52
CA TYR A 7 12.57 7.76 4.13
C TYR A 7 12.16 7.45 2.70
N GLU A 8 13.15 7.14 1.87
CA GLU A 8 12.92 6.67 0.51
C GLU A 8 12.88 5.15 0.54
N VAL A 9 11.72 4.57 0.21
CA VAL A 9 11.59 3.12 0.19
C VAL A 9 12.11 2.60 -1.14
N GLU A 10 13.10 1.72 -1.08
CA GLU A 10 13.65 1.06 -2.26
C GLU A 10 12.58 0.21 -2.95
N VAL A 11 12.55 0.22 -4.29
CA VAL A 11 11.59 -0.55 -5.09
C VAL A 11 12.30 -1.71 -5.79
N ASP A 12 12.10 -2.93 -5.28
CA ASP A 12 12.60 -4.15 -5.89
C ASP A 12 11.53 -4.79 -6.81
N ARG A 13 11.85 -4.90 -8.10
CA ARG A 13 10.95 -5.47 -9.11
C ARG A 13 11.19 -6.96 -9.28
N GLN A 14 10.23 -7.76 -8.83
CA GLN A 14 10.30 -9.20 -9.01
C GLN A 14 9.88 -9.64 -10.42
N LYS A 15 10.57 -10.67 -10.93
CA LYS A 15 10.12 -11.39 -12.13
C LYS A 15 8.76 -12.03 -11.82
N ALA A 16 7.74 -11.62 -12.56
CA ALA A 16 6.33 -11.95 -12.30
C ALA A 16 6.10 -13.43 -11.99
N ALA A 17 5.53 -13.73 -10.81
CA ALA A 17 5.14 -15.09 -10.44
C ALA A 17 3.66 -15.40 -10.69
N GLN A 18 2.80 -14.40 -10.98
CA GLN A 18 1.40 -14.65 -11.36
C GLN A 18 0.78 -13.43 -12.06
N ALA A 19 -0.29 -13.68 -12.81
CA ALA A 19 -0.96 -12.70 -13.68
C ALA A 19 -1.54 -11.52 -12.90
N ALA A 20 -0.72 -10.50 -12.66
CA ALA A 20 -1.21 -9.19 -12.34
C ALA A 20 -2.01 -8.68 -13.54
N GLY A 21 -3.34 -8.77 -13.43
CA GLY A 21 -4.23 -8.25 -14.47
C GLY A 21 -4.32 -6.74 -14.40
N ASN A 22 -4.86 -6.14 -15.44
CA ASN A 22 -5.22 -4.72 -15.40
C ASN A 22 -6.46 -4.58 -14.51
N TYR A 23 -6.36 -3.81 -13.44
CA TYR A 23 -7.48 -3.37 -12.61
C TYR A 23 -7.24 -1.91 -12.21
N ASP A 24 -8.31 -1.13 -12.17
CA ASP A 24 -8.30 0.32 -11.95
C ASP A 24 -8.58 0.66 -10.50
N LEU A 25 -8.30 1.91 -10.09
CA LEU A 25 -8.59 2.38 -8.72
C LEU A 25 -10.08 2.26 -8.38
N SER A 26 -10.96 2.45 -9.36
CA SER A 26 -12.41 2.27 -9.20
C SER A 26 -12.82 0.83 -8.88
N ASP A 27 -11.93 -0.14 -9.10
CA ASP A 27 -12.17 -1.54 -8.72
C ASP A 27 -11.84 -1.82 -7.25
N LEU A 28 -11.31 -0.82 -6.52
CA LEU A 28 -10.96 -0.94 -5.11
C LEU A 28 -12.14 -0.54 -4.20
N PRO A 29 -12.37 -1.28 -3.10
CA PRO A 29 -13.47 -0.99 -2.19
C PRO A 29 -13.14 0.15 -1.22
N GLY A 30 -14.16 0.90 -0.80
CA GLY A 30 -14.07 1.90 0.27
C GLY A 30 -12.91 2.90 0.08
N GLY A 31 -12.20 3.19 1.16
CA GLY A 31 -11.08 4.14 1.15
C GLY A 31 -9.88 3.73 0.29
N LEU A 32 -9.77 2.47 -0.15
CA LEU A 32 -8.69 2.06 -1.07
C LEU A 32 -8.82 2.72 -2.44
N GLY A 33 -10.02 3.11 -2.85
CA GLY A 33 -10.27 3.84 -4.09
C GLY A 33 -9.87 5.31 -4.04
N GLU A 34 -9.50 5.83 -2.87
CA GLU A 34 -9.21 7.25 -2.63
C GLU A 34 -7.80 7.46 -2.04
N PRO A 35 -6.73 6.96 -2.70
CA PRO A 35 -5.38 7.20 -2.22
C PRO A 35 -4.98 8.67 -2.38
N THR A 36 -4.09 9.17 -1.52
CA THR A 36 -3.49 10.51 -1.66
C THR A 36 -2.66 10.62 -2.94
N ALA A 37 -2.02 9.51 -3.32
CA ALA A 37 -1.39 9.34 -4.63
C ALA A 37 -1.27 7.85 -4.96
N GLY A 38 -1.24 7.53 -6.26
CA GLY A 38 -1.10 6.15 -6.70
C GLY A 38 -0.27 6.02 -7.97
N ALA A 39 0.43 4.89 -8.09
CA ALA A 39 1.12 4.49 -9.31
C ALA A 39 0.81 3.04 -9.67
N ARG A 40 0.78 2.74 -10.96
CA ARG A 40 0.79 1.40 -11.51
C ARG A 40 2.20 1.07 -11.98
N ILE A 41 2.68 -0.10 -11.57
CA ILE A 41 4.03 -0.55 -11.86
C ILE A 41 4.09 -1.21 -13.23
N GLY A 42 4.93 -0.72 -14.12
CA GLY A 42 5.18 -1.32 -15.43
C GLY A 42 6.15 -2.51 -15.36
N LYS A 43 6.28 -3.25 -16.47
CA LYS A 43 7.33 -4.29 -16.60
C LYS A 43 8.74 -3.69 -16.57
N GLN A 44 8.86 -2.45 -17.03
CA GLN A 44 10.09 -1.66 -17.01
C GLN A 44 9.79 -0.29 -16.35
N PRO A 45 10.77 0.38 -15.71
CA PRO A 45 10.54 1.66 -15.04
C PRO A 45 9.89 2.74 -15.93
N LYS A 46 10.29 2.81 -17.20
CA LYS A 46 9.69 3.74 -18.19
C LYS A 46 8.21 3.47 -18.51
N GLN A 47 7.66 2.36 -18.03
CA GLN A 47 6.26 1.95 -18.23
C GLN A 47 5.42 2.15 -16.98
N ASP A 48 5.98 2.70 -15.90
CA ASP A 48 5.19 3.08 -14.74
C ASP A 48 4.24 4.21 -15.10
N SER A 49 3.02 4.16 -14.56
CA SER A 49 2.03 5.20 -14.80
C SER A 49 1.47 5.72 -13.48
N ILE A 50 1.44 7.03 -13.32
CA ILE A 50 0.77 7.68 -12.20
C ILE A 50 -0.73 7.62 -12.46
N ILE A 51 -1.50 7.18 -11.46
CA ILE A 51 -2.94 6.92 -11.60
C ILE A 51 -3.79 7.87 -10.76
N GLU A 52 -3.26 8.44 -9.69
CA GLU A 52 -3.99 9.38 -8.82
C GLU A 52 -3.05 10.34 -8.09
N GLY A 53 -3.56 11.52 -7.74
CA GLY A 53 -2.93 12.44 -6.80
C GLY A 53 -2.02 13.54 -7.39
N LYS A 54 -1.49 14.34 -6.46
CA LYS A 54 -0.64 15.51 -6.76
C LYS A 54 0.79 15.12 -7.12
N LEU A 55 1.24 13.94 -6.71
CA LEU A 55 2.59 13.43 -6.97
C LEU A 55 2.70 12.97 -8.42
N LYS A 56 3.83 13.28 -9.07
CA LYS A 56 4.01 13.08 -10.54
C LYS A 56 5.07 12.05 -10.90
N THR A 57 5.71 11.43 -9.93
CA THR A 57 6.74 10.40 -10.14
C THR A 57 6.58 9.27 -9.13
N LEU A 58 7.03 8.07 -9.49
CA LEU A 58 7.04 6.93 -8.58
C LEU A 58 7.90 7.23 -7.35
N ASP A 59 9.09 7.83 -7.54
CA ASP A 59 9.97 8.24 -6.44
C ASP A 59 9.29 9.20 -5.45
N ALA A 60 8.43 10.11 -5.94
CA ALA A 60 7.69 10.99 -5.05
C ALA A 60 6.63 10.20 -4.25
N ILE A 61 5.98 9.23 -4.90
CA ILE A 61 4.97 8.38 -4.27
C ILE A 61 5.61 7.52 -3.17
N THR A 62 6.75 6.89 -3.44
CA THR A 62 7.43 5.95 -2.53
C THR A 62 8.23 6.62 -1.40
N LYS A 63 8.28 7.96 -1.35
CA LYS A 63 8.89 8.70 -0.24
C LYS A 63 7.98 8.74 0.98
N LEU A 64 8.28 7.95 1.99
CA LEU A 64 7.60 8.00 3.27
C LEU A 64 7.97 9.27 4.04
N THR A 65 6.93 9.93 4.52
CA THR A 65 6.99 11.02 5.51
C THR A 65 6.20 10.61 6.76
N PRO A 66 6.41 11.26 7.91
CA PRO A 66 5.72 10.86 9.14
C PRO A 66 4.19 10.85 8.96
N GLY A 67 3.54 9.77 9.39
CA GLY A 67 2.11 9.53 9.26
C GLY A 67 1.64 9.04 7.88
N THR A 68 2.55 8.58 7.02
CA THR A 68 2.20 8.08 5.68
C THR A 68 2.45 6.59 5.53
N ALA A 69 1.68 5.94 4.66
CA ALA A 69 1.82 4.53 4.34
C ALA A 69 1.77 4.28 2.83
N LEU A 70 2.39 3.19 2.42
CA LEU A 70 2.41 2.62 1.07
C LEU A 70 1.80 1.23 1.12
N ALA A 71 0.71 1.02 0.40
CA ALA A 71 0.08 -0.28 0.25
C ALA A 71 0.31 -0.80 -1.18
N ILE A 72 0.74 -2.06 -1.29
CA ILE A 72 0.92 -2.75 -2.57
C ILE A 72 -0.23 -3.73 -2.76
N PHE A 73 -0.99 -3.51 -3.83
CA PHE A 73 -2.03 -4.42 -4.25
C PHE A 73 -1.65 -5.07 -5.58
N GLY A 74 -1.96 -6.36 -5.70
CA GLY A 74 -2.14 -7.02 -6.98
C GLY A 74 -3.61 -7.30 -7.24
N ARG A 75 -3.87 -7.98 -8.36
CA ARG A 75 -5.23 -8.40 -8.72
C ARG A 75 -5.86 -9.35 -7.69
N PRO A 76 -5.17 -10.41 -7.19
CA PRO A 76 -5.75 -11.29 -6.17
C PRO A 76 -6.14 -10.52 -4.91
N GLU A 77 -5.22 -9.70 -4.40
CA GLU A 77 -5.40 -8.89 -3.19
C GLU A 77 -6.62 -7.96 -3.30
N SER A 78 -6.73 -7.25 -4.43
CA SER A 78 -7.86 -6.36 -4.70
C SER A 78 -9.20 -7.11 -4.77
N ARG A 79 -9.21 -8.31 -5.36
CA ARG A 79 -10.41 -9.16 -5.40
C ARG A 79 -10.79 -9.67 -4.02
N TRP A 80 -9.82 -10.00 -3.17
CA TRP A 80 -10.09 -10.45 -1.81
C TRP A 80 -10.65 -9.31 -0.95
N ALA A 81 -10.08 -8.11 -1.03
CA ALA A 81 -10.60 -6.92 -0.38
C ALA A 81 -12.04 -6.61 -0.83
N MET A 82 -12.30 -6.62 -2.13
CA MET A 82 -13.65 -6.40 -2.68
C MET A 82 -14.65 -7.47 -2.24
N ALA A 83 -14.23 -8.74 -2.18
CA ALA A 83 -15.08 -9.83 -1.69
C ALA A 83 -15.40 -9.67 -0.20
N TYR A 84 -14.43 -9.27 0.61
CA TYR A 84 -14.64 -8.96 2.03
C TYR A 84 -15.61 -7.80 2.22
N TRP A 85 -15.36 -6.67 1.57
CA TRP A 85 -16.22 -5.50 1.61
C TRP A 85 -17.69 -5.81 1.30
N ARG A 86 -17.94 -6.62 0.26
CA ARG A 86 -19.30 -7.07 -0.09
C ARG A 86 -19.93 -7.98 0.95
N ARG A 87 -19.16 -8.89 1.57
CA ARG A 87 -19.67 -9.78 2.63
C ARG A 87 -20.07 -9.00 3.88
N MET A 88 -19.35 -7.93 4.19
CA MET A 88 -19.61 -7.05 5.33
C MET A 88 -20.65 -5.97 5.03
N GLY A 89 -21.41 -6.06 3.93
CA GLY A 89 -22.46 -5.10 3.59
C GLY A 89 -21.94 -3.70 3.22
N GLY A 90 -20.66 -3.57 2.91
CA GLY A 90 -20.03 -2.30 2.57
C GLY A 90 -19.47 -1.54 3.78
N GLU A 91 -19.68 -2.04 4.99
CA GLU A 91 -19.25 -1.41 6.25
C GLU A 91 -17.96 -2.08 6.73
N VAL A 92 -16.81 -1.56 6.27
CA VAL A 92 -15.48 -2.01 6.69
C VAL A 92 -14.59 -0.81 6.95
N THR A 93 -13.67 -0.95 7.88
CA THR A 93 -12.66 0.04 8.19
C THR A 93 -11.54 0.04 7.14
N MET A 94 -10.80 1.15 7.08
CA MET A 94 -9.62 1.24 6.22
C MET A 94 -8.54 0.22 6.63
N GLU A 95 -8.39 -0.05 7.92
CA GLU A 95 -7.43 -1.00 8.46
C GLU A 95 -7.72 -2.42 7.96
N GLU A 96 -8.98 -2.85 7.99
CA GLU A 96 -9.41 -4.14 7.44
C GLU A 96 -9.20 -4.25 5.92
N LEU A 97 -9.31 -3.15 5.19
CA LEU A 97 -9.04 -3.15 3.75
C LEU A 97 -7.55 -3.23 3.45
N LEU A 98 -6.74 -2.47 4.19
CA LEU A 98 -5.28 -2.45 4.09
C LEU A 98 -4.66 -3.80 4.46
N SER A 99 -5.32 -4.58 5.30
CA SER A 99 -4.90 -5.93 5.67
C SER A 99 -4.81 -6.91 4.48
N TYR A 100 -5.46 -6.59 3.36
CA TYR A 100 -5.39 -7.38 2.13
C TYR A 100 -4.19 -7.03 1.24
N ALA A 101 -3.47 -5.94 1.54
CA ALA A 101 -2.29 -5.56 0.80
C ALA A 101 -1.23 -6.65 0.89
N ARG A 102 -0.52 -6.89 -0.23
CA ARG A 102 0.60 -7.84 -0.25
C ARG A 102 1.74 -7.35 0.63
N GLN A 103 1.96 -6.04 0.60
CA GLN A 103 2.89 -5.34 1.46
C GLN A 103 2.26 -4.02 1.87
N LEU A 104 2.45 -3.66 3.13
CA LEU A 104 2.05 -2.38 3.67
C LEU A 104 3.19 -1.86 4.54
N ILE A 105 3.75 -0.72 4.12
CA ILE A 105 4.91 -0.09 4.75
C ILE A 105 4.51 1.31 5.15
N GLY A 106 4.90 1.75 6.34
CA GLY A 106 4.51 3.03 6.88
C GLY A 106 5.62 3.71 7.66
N MET A 107 5.36 4.97 7.98
CA MET A 107 6.17 5.75 8.91
C MET A 107 5.22 6.33 9.96
N THR A 108 5.49 6.07 11.23
CA THR A 108 4.71 6.63 12.34
C THR A 108 4.77 8.15 12.32
N PRO A 109 3.80 8.86 12.92
CA PRO A 109 3.88 10.31 13.13
C PRO A 109 5.17 10.79 13.82
N GLU A 110 5.79 9.93 14.63
CA GLU A 110 7.03 10.14 15.36
C GLU A 110 8.27 9.97 14.47
N GLY A 111 8.12 9.28 13.33
CA GLY A 111 9.16 9.10 12.31
C GLY A 111 9.77 7.70 12.26
N ASP A 112 9.22 6.74 13.00
CA ASP A 112 9.69 5.36 13.01
C ASP A 112 9.15 4.59 11.80
N LEU A 113 10.01 3.79 11.20
CA LEU A 113 9.63 2.92 10.09
C LEU A 113 8.93 1.67 10.59
N VAL A 114 7.78 1.38 9.99
CA VAL A 114 6.93 0.26 10.40
C VAL A 114 6.48 -0.56 9.20
N VAL A 115 6.40 -1.88 9.38
CA VAL A 115 5.76 -2.78 8.41
C VAL A 115 4.55 -3.39 9.01
N CYS A 116 3.52 -3.52 8.19
CA CYS A 116 2.36 -4.28 8.58
C CYS A 116 2.55 -5.76 8.25
N LEU A 117 2.45 -6.60 9.28
CA LEU A 117 2.32 -8.05 9.16
C LEU A 117 0.84 -8.38 8.96
N CYS A 118 0.41 -8.47 7.71
CA CYS A 118 -0.94 -8.93 7.40
C CYS A 118 -1.04 -10.46 7.56
N GLY A 119 -2.05 -10.92 8.31
CA GLY A 119 -2.50 -12.32 8.22
C GLY A 119 -3.08 -12.59 6.83
N HIS A 120 -2.66 -13.66 6.18
CA HIS A 120 -3.13 -14.00 4.83
C HIS A 120 -4.67 -14.02 4.76
N ALA A 121 -5.21 -13.46 3.69
CA ALA A 121 -6.64 -13.34 3.40
C ALA A 121 -7.40 -14.66 3.58
N GLY A 122 -8.20 -14.80 4.64
CA GLY A 122 -9.25 -15.82 4.72
C GLY A 122 -9.47 -16.57 6.03
N GLN A 123 -8.73 -16.29 7.12
CA GLN A 123 -8.85 -17.05 8.38
C GLN A 123 -9.06 -16.21 9.65
N GLY A 124 -9.65 -15.02 9.55
CA GLY A 124 -10.08 -14.24 10.73
C GLY A 124 -9.94 -12.73 10.56
N ASP A 125 -10.17 -12.01 11.66
CA ASP A 125 -9.94 -10.57 11.76
C ASP A 125 -8.47 -10.29 11.44
N CYS A 126 -8.23 -9.67 10.29
CA CYS A 126 -6.88 -9.35 9.86
C CYS A 126 -6.57 -7.93 10.31
N ILE A 127 -5.89 -7.82 11.45
CA ILE A 127 -5.47 -6.53 12.00
C ILE A 127 -4.05 -6.27 11.50
N PRO A 128 -3.77 -5.13 10.84
CA PRO A 128 -2.43 -4.78 10.44
C PRO A 128 -1.54 -4.62 11.68
N LEU A 129 -0.65 -5.58 11.93
CA LEU A 129 0.32 -5.49 13.02
C LEU A 129 1.55 -4.73 12.51
N TRP A 130 1.63 -3.47 12.88
CA TRP A 130 2.79 -2.64 12.61
C TRP A 130 3.97 -3.10 13.47
N ALA A 131 5.11 -3.36 12.85
CA ALA A 131 6.33 -3.77 13.53
C ALA A 131 7.49 -2.87 13.10
N PRO A 132 8.34 -2.38 14.03
CA PRO A 132 9.53 -1.62 13.69
C PRO A 132 10.47 -2.42 12.79
N ARG A 133 11.12 -1.76 11.82
CA ARG A 133 12.07 -2.45 10.93
C ARG A 133 13.19 -1.53 10.43
N GLU A 134 14.42 -2.02 10.55
CA GLU A 134 15.65 -1.26 10.23
C GLU A 134 15.93 -1.17 8.72
N GLU A 135 15.51 -2.16 7.93
CA GLU A 135 15.69 -2.19 6.47
C GLU A 135 14.38 -2.55 5.77
N LEU A 136 13.92 -1.64 4.89
CA LEU A 136 12.64 -1.75 4.19
C LEU A 136 12.76 -1.50 2.69
N GLY A 137 12.20 -2.43 1.93
CA GLY A 137 12.00 -2.31 0.49
C GLY A 137 10.56 -2.70 0.13
N LEU A 138 10.03 -2.03 -0.89
CA LEU A 138 8.81 -2.39 -1.59
C LEU A 138 9.16 -3.44 -2.64
N THR A 139 8.62 -4.64 -2.47
CA THR A 139 8.66 -5.65 -3.52
C THR A 139 7.43 -5.51 -4.40
N VAL A 140 7.64 -5.11 -5.65
CA VAL A 140 6.56 -4.91 -6.62
C VAL A 140 6.67 -5.90 -7.77
N GLN A 141 5.51 -6.25 -8.32
CA GLN A 141 5.35 -7.03 -9.53
C GLN A 141 4.76 -6.14 -10.63
N PRO A 142 4.99 -6.44 -11.91
CA PRO A 142 4.35 -5.73 -13.01
C PRO A 142 2.82 -5.72 -12.81
N ASN A 143 2.17 -4.59 -13.10
CA ASN A 143 0.76 -4.27 -12.89
C ASN A 143 0.27 -4.23 -11.42
N ASP A 144 1.17 -4.27 -10.44
CA ASP A 144 0.79 -3.89 -9.08
C ASP A 144 0.39 -2.41 -9.01
N LEU A 145 -0.48 -2.10 -8.06
CA LEU A 145 -0.77 -0.75 -7.63
C LEU A 145 0.03 -0.45 -6.37
N VAL A 146 0.78 0.65 -6.40
CA VAL A 146 1.39 1.26 -5.22
C VAL A 146 0.52 2.45 -4.84
N LEU A 147 -0.12 2.35 -3.68
CA LEU A 147 -1.06 3.34 -3.17
C LEU A 147 -0.49 4.02 -1.94
N ARG A 148 -0.44 5.35 -1.94
CA ARG A 148 -0.01 6.16 -0.82
C ARG A 148 -1.21 6.71 -0.06
N PHE A 149 -1.18 6.56 1.25
CA PHE A 149 -2.18 7.11 2.16
C PHE A 149 -1.53 7.97 3.25
N GLU A 150 -2.31 8.91 3.78
CA GLU A 150 -1.95 9.72 4.94
C GLU A 150 -2.92 9.41 6.09
N GLY A 151 -2.42 9.44 7.33
CA GLY A 151 -3.27 9.29 8.53
C GLY A 151 -3.74 7.87 8.83
N VAL A 152 -3.18 6.85 8.18
CA VAL A 152 -3.52 5.43 8.40
C VAL A 152 -2.51 4.67 9.28
N VAL A 153 -1.40 5.31 9.65
CA VAL A 153 -0.40 4.74 10.56
C VAL A 153 -0.67 5.25 11.98
N PRO A 154 -0.86 4.38 12.98
CA PRO A 154 -1.09 4.80 14.36
C PRO A 154 0.17 5.42 14.99
N SER A 155 -0.02 6.31 15.97
CA SER A 155 1.06 6.96 16.74
C SER A 155 1.81 6.05 17.70
N ASN A 156 1.19 4.93 18.10
CA ASN A 156 1.79 3.98 19.03
C ASN A 156 1.89 2.64 18.32
N VAL A 157 3.12 2.28 17.93
CA VAL A 157 3.48 0.96 17.39
C VAL A 157 4.48 0.30 18.34
#